data_AF-B5CXR1-F1
#
_entry.id   AF-B5CXR1-F1
#
_cell.length_a   1.000
_cell.length_b   1.000
_cell.length_c   1.000
_cell.angle_alpha   90.00
_cell.angle_beta   90.00
_cell.angle_gamma   90.00
#
_symmetry.space_group_name_H-M   'P 1'
#
loop_
_entity.id
_entity.type
_entity.pdbx_description
1 polymer ?
#
loop_
_entity_poly.entity_id
_entity_poly.type
_entity_poly.pdbx_seq_one_letter_code
_entity_poly.pdbx_strand_id
1 'polypeptide(L)'
;MVFFGNLIYSIAISYFFGKKYKDCQLSDGALFLLFFHFCAIWLIISGGQYYVGTDYPTYIGLFDGWGLELYQEKGEFLFYYIIKICNSIGIHGQGLYYIFYTINFTLLFLILKRFQASYLFIFILLYIGYTNIFNNQLNMLRQAVAIHCGTYACILYCESKAKQCLVWIGIAFFMHVSSIILLSIYLYPFVKKLNNKWLEIILIISFIGSFFLNLKTFSFLTDYLPPAYAAHLEKEEMSSSIITSLTKYIFIPFFYWGLKLLENNSLNDFEKKLFYFGYLGFCFKLLLLKVPIVNRLADYFIIISAFPFFFYLIDLKKQNKKILFGLICLAIIAFYGLKTVLFPKAEYIYNSIYFLL
;
A
#
# COMPACT_ATOMS: atom_id res chain seq x y z
N MET A 1 -3.56 -18.40 8.69
CA MET A 1 -3.76 -18.09 10.13
C MET A 1 -2.83 -16.99 10.66
N VAL A 2 -1.50 -17.06 10.45
CA VAL A 2 -0.52 -16.06 10.94
C VAL A 2 -0.92 -14.62 10.59
N PHE A 3 -1.25 -14.36 9.32
CA PHE A 3 -1.64 -13.02 8.88
C PHE A 3 -2.91 -12.47 9.54
N PHE A 4 -3.94 -13.30 9.70
CA PHE A 4 -5.16 -12.89 10.40
C PHE A 4 -4.89 -12.59 11.87
N GLY A 5 -4.12 -13.46 12.54
CA GLY A 5 -3.66 -13.23 13.92
C GLY A 5 -2.89 -11.91 14.04
N ASN A 6 -1.99 -11.62 13.10
CA ASN A 6 -1.24 -10.37 13.05
C ASN A 6 -2.15 -9.15 12.88
N LEU A 7 -3.20 -9.21 12.05
CA LEU A 7 -4.17 -8.13 11.92
C LEU A 7 -4.85 -7.83 13.26
N ILE A 8 -5.42 -8.87 13.90
CA ILE A 8 -6.14 -8.71 15.16
C ILE A 8 -5.22 -8.17 16.25
N TYR A 9 -4.03 -8.74 16.37
CA TYR A 9 -2.99 -8.30 17.28
C TYR A 9 -2.64 -6.81 17.05
N SER A 10 -2.35 -6.44 15.81
CA SER A 10 -1.90 -5.08 15.47
C SER A 10 -3.00 -4.04 15.75
N ILE A 11 -4.26 -4.37 15.46
CA ILE A 11 -5.40 -3.49 15.76
C ILE A 11 -5.62 -3.39 17.26
N ALA A 12 -5.62 -4.50 18.00
CA ALA A 12 -5.89 -4.51 19.43
C ALA A 12 -4.88 -3.67 20.19
N ILE A 13 -3.58 -3.91 19.98
CA ILE A 13 -2.52 -3.18 20.66
C ILE A 13 -2.54 -1.68 20.30
N SER A 14 -2.73 -1.33 19.02
CA SER A 14 -2.77 0.07 18.61
C SER A 14 -4.01 0.80 19.12
N TYR A 15 -5.15 0.11 19.26
CA TYR A 15 -6.36 0.66 19.87
C TYR A 15 -6.16 0.94 21.36
N PHE A 16 -5.63 -0.03 22.12
CA PHE A 16 -5.37 0.14 23.55
C PHE A 16 -4.33 1.24 23.81
N PHE A 17 -3.25 1.26 23.01
CA PHE A 17 -2.26 2.32 23.07
C PHE A 17 -2.88 3.67 22.76
N GLY A 18 -3.64 3.79 21.67
CA GLY A 18 -4.29 5.05 21.28
C GLY A 18 -5.26 5.60 22.33
N LYS A 19 -5.92 4.71 23.10
CA LYS A 19 -6.75 5.10 24.25
C LYS A 19 -5.89 5.67 25.38
N LYS A 20 -4.86 4.93 25.82
CA LYS A 20 -3.97 5.38 26.91
C LYS A 20 -3.11 6.60 26.56
N TYR A 21 -2.71 6.76 25.30
CA TYR A 21 -1.91 7.89 24.84
C TYR A 21 -2.62 9.22 25.08
N LYS A 22 -3.94 9.25 24.83
CA LYS A 22 -4.77 10.43 25.09
C LYS A 22 -4.86 10.73 26.58
N ASP A 23 -4.98 9.71 27.41
CA ASP A 23 -5.16 9.84 28.86
C ASP A 23 -3.85 10.26 29.56
N CYS A 24 -2.69 9.87 29.03
CA CYS A 24 -1.38 10.07 29.68
C CYS A 24 -0.44 11.08 28.99
N GLN A 25 -0.86 11.75 27.91
CA GLN A 25 -0.05 12.74 27.16
C GLN A 25 1.38 12.26 26.84
N LEU A 26 1.51 11.03 26.35
CA LEU A 26 2.81 10.37 26.14
C LEU A 26 3.64 11.09 25.06
N SER A 27 4.98 10.97 25.15
CA SER A 27 5.93 11.58 24.22
C SER A 27 6.09 10.80 22.90
N ASP A 28 6.76 11.41 21.92
CA ASP A 28 7.15 10.76 20.65
C ASP A 28 7.96 9.47 20.85
N GLY A 29 8.74 9.39 21.95
CA GLY A 29 9.47 8.18 22.32
C GLY A 29 8.53 7.00 22.65
N ALA A 30 7.38 7.26 23.27
CA ALA A 30 6.38 6.23 23.53
C ALA A 30 5.72 5.72 22.24
N LEU A 31 5.48 6.62 21.28
CA LEU A 31 4.99 6.24 19.95
C LEU A 31 6.01 5.37 19.20
N PHE A 32 7.30 5.70 19.31
CA PHE A 32 8.37 4.87 18.75
C PHE A 32 8.42 3.48 19.40
N LEU A 33 8.33 3.37 20.73
CA LEU A 33 8.31 2.08 21.42
C LEU A 33 7.12 1.21 21.01
N LEU A 34 5.92 1.80 20.87
CA LEU A 34 4.77 1.09 20.32
C LEU A 34 5.06 0.59 18.92
N PHE A 35 5.56 1.47 18.04
CA PHE A 35 5.83 1.10 16.66
C PHE A 35 6.90 0.01 16.57
N PHE A 36 7.94 0.09 17.39
CA PHE A 36 9.00 -0.92 17.49
C PHE A 36 8.43 -2.30 17.82
N HIS A 37 7.44 -2.37 18.71
CA HIS A 37 6.77 -3.62 19.05
C HIS A 37 6.05 -4.26 17.84
N PHE A 38 5.36 -3.46 17.02
CA PHE A 38 4.79 -3.95 15.75
C PHE A 38 5.87 -4.33 14.76
N CYS A 39 6.88 -3.47 14.60
CA CYS A 39 7.96 -3.63 13.67
C CYS A 39 8.70 -4.95 13.90
N ALA A 40 9.01 -5.31 15.15
CA ALA A 40 9.66 -6.57 15.48
C ALA A 40 8.86 -7.79 15.00
N ILE A 41 7.56 -7.84 15.30
CA ILE A 41 6.69 -8.97 14.88
C ILE A 41 6.51 -8.99 13.36
N TRP A 42 6.31 -7.83 12.75
CA TRP A 42 6.16 -7.72 11.31
C TRP A 42 7.44 -8.08 10.57
N LEU A 43 8.62 -7.76 11.12
CA LEU A 43 9.91 -8.20 10.60
C LEU A 43 10.10 -9.71 10.72
N ILE A 44 9.70 -10.32 11.84
CA ILE A 44 9.73 -11.78 11.98
C ILE A 44 8.83 -12.42 10.92
N ILE A 45 7.62 -11.91 10.71
CA ILE A 45 6.68 -12.46 9.73
C ILE A 45 7.20 -12.27 8.30
N SER A 46 7.47 -11.03 7.90
CA SER A 46 7.85 -10.71 6.52
C SER A 46 9.28 -11.12 6.19
N GLY A 47 10.23 -10.79 7.07
CA GLY A 47 11.64 -11.17 6.93
C GLY A 47 11.88 -12.66 7.09
N GLY A 48 11.00 -13.40 7.76
CA GLY A 48 11.09 -14.86 7.92
C GLY A 48 10.34 -15.67 6.87
N GLN A 49 9.82 -15.04 5.82
CA GLN A 49 9.07 -15.74 4.77
C GLN A 49 9.90 -16.80 4.04
N TYR A 50 9.27 -17.89 3.60
CA TYR A 50 9.89 -18.93 2.80
C TYR A 50 8.96 -19.39 1.68
N TYR A 51 9.36 -19.23 0.41
CA TYR A 51 8.53 -19.57 -0.76
C TYR A 51 7.12 -18.95 -0.71
N VAL A 52 7.00 -17.76 -0.12
CA VAL A 52 5.73 -17.04 -0.07
C VAL A 52 5.56 -16.26 -1.37
N GLY A 53 4.53 -16.64 -2.12
CA GLY A 53 4.22 -16.08 -3.42
C GLY A 53 5.25 -16.44 -4.50
N THR A 54 5.26 -15.71 -5.63
CA THR A 54 5.96 -16.13 -6.86
C THR A 54 7.39 -15.66 -6.95
N ASP A 55 7.69 -14.50 -6.38
CA ASP A 55 8.96 -13.81 -6.64
C ASP A 55 10.05 -14.18 -5.64
N TYR A 56 9.70 -14.97 -4.60
CA TYR A 56 10.63 -15.38 -3.55
C TYR A 56 11.94 -16.00 -4.09
N PRO A 57 11.89 -17.04 -4.95
CA PRO A 57 13.12 -17.67 -5.46
C PRO A 57 13.98 -16.71 -6.28
N THR A 58 13.32 -15.82 -7.05
CA THR A 58 14.00 -14.81 -7.85
C THR A 58 14.76 -13.81 -6.98
N TYR A 59 14.15 -13.35 -5.88
CA TYR A 59 14.82 -12.45 -4.95
C TYR A 59 15.98 -13.13 -4.21
N ILE A 60 15.85 -14.38 -3.79
CA ILE A 60 16.97 -15.12 -3.19
C ILE A 60 18.17 -15.18 -4.15
N GLY A 61 17.94 -15.54 -5.42
CA GLY A 61 19.02 -15.51 -6.42
C GLY A 61 19.66 -14.12 -6.57
N LEU A 62 18.85 -13.06 -6.62
CA LEU A 62 19.36 -11.68 -6.70
C LEU A 62 20.16 -11.27 -5.46
N PHE A 63 19.74 -11.69 -4.28
CA PHE A 63 20.41 -11.43 -3.02
C PHE A 63 21.78 -12.11 -2.95
N ASP A 64 21.92 -13.26 -3.61
CA ASP A 64 23.21 -13.93 -3.77
C ASP A 64 24.02 -13.40 -4.97
N GLY A 65 23.52 -12.35 -5.64
CA GLY A 65 24.21 -11.61 -6.72
C GLY A 65 23.83 -12.02 -8.14
N TRP A 66 22.94 -13.00 -8.33
CA TRP A 66 22.66 -13.58 -9.64
C TRP A 66 21.74 -12.67 -10.46
N GLY A 67 22.25 -12.13 -11.57
CA GLY A 67 21.48 -11.27 -12.48
C GLY A 67 21.17 -9.88 -11.91
N LEU A 68 21.97 -9.43 -10.93
CA LEU A 68 21.80 -8.13 -10.27
C LEU A 68 22.12 -6.96 -11.22
N GLU A 69 23.05 -7.16 -12.16
CA GLU A 69 23.49 -6.15 -13.14
C GLU A 69 22.34 -5.64 -14.02
N LEU A 70 21.36 -6.49 -14.33
CA LEU A 70 20.16 -6.11 -15.07
C LEU A 70 19.42 -4.93 -14.42
N TYR A 71 19.45 -4.83 -13.10
CA TYR A 71 18.77 -3.76 -12.37
C TYR A 71 19.56 -2.45 -12.40
N GLN A 72 20.88 -2.50 -12.59
CA GLN A 72 21.69 -1.32 -12.88
C GLN A 72 21.35 -0.77 -14.27
N GLU A 73 21.23 -1.64 -15.28
CA GLU A 73 20.86 -1.24 -16.65
C GLU A 73 19.45 -0.66 -16.73
N LYS A 74 18.52 -1.17 -15.91
CA LYS A 74 17.15 -0.62 -15.77
C LYS A 74 17.08 0.74 -15.06
N GLY A 75 18.19 1.22 -14.50
CA GLY A 75 18.25 2.47 -13.74
C GLY A 75 17.78 2.35 -12.28
N GLU A 76 17.59 1.14 -11.75
CA GLU A 76 17.22 0.89 -10.35
C GLU A 76 18.47 0.84 -9.45
N PHE A 77 19.24 1.93 -9.48
CA PHE A 77 20.55 2.00 -8.84
C PHE A 77 20.50 1.77 -7.33
N LEU A 78 19.49 2.28 -6.63
CA LEU A 78 19.44 2.17 -5.17
C LEU A 78 19.21 0.71 -4.76
N PHE A 79 18.35 -0.02 -5.48
CA PHE A 79 18.17 -1.45 -5.26
C PHE A 79 19.48 -2.23 -5.49
N TYR A 80 20.15 -1.97 -6.62
CA TYR A 80 21.44 -2.58 -6.96
C TYR A 80 22.50 -2.36 -5.87
N TYR A 81 22.71 -1.10 -5.46
CA TYR A 81 23.77 -0.76 -4.51
C TYR A 81 23.48 -1.24 -3.09
N ILE A 82 22.22 -1.27 -2.65
CA ILE A 82 21.87 -1.85 -1.34
C ILE A 82 22.32 -3.31 -1.28
N ILE A 83 21.98 -4.12 -2.29
CA ILE A 83 22.38 -5.52 -2.32
C ILE A 83 23.90 -5.66 -2.39
N LYS A 84 24.56 -4.90 -3.28
CA LYS A 84 26.03 -4.96 -3.43
C LYS A 84 26.77 -4.62 -2.13
N ILE A 85 26.31 -3.60 -1.41
CA ILE A 85 26.89 -3.21 -0.12
C ILE A 85 26.66 -4.31 0.92
N CYS A 86 25.46 -4.87 1.01
CA CYS A 86 25.15 -5.96 1.95
C CYS A 86 26.01 -7.19 1.67
N ASN A 87 26.15 -7.56 0.40
CA ASN A 87 27.00 -8.67 -0.04
C ASN A 87 28.48 -8.42 0.30
N SER A 88 28.95 -7.17 0.20
CA SER A 88 30.34 -6.82 0.55
C SER A 88 30.67 -6.96 2.04
N ILE A 89 29.65 -6.95 2.90
CA ILE A 89 29.78 -7.16 4.36
C ILE A 89 29.27 -8.54 4.79
N GLY A 90 29.04 -9.46 3.85
CA GLY A 90 28.67 -10.86 4.12
C GLY A 90 27.20 -11.12 4.41
N ILE A 91 26.30 -10.16 4.17
CA ILE A 91 24.86 -10.35 4.32
C ILE A 91 24.26 -10.80 2.99
N HIS A 92 23.78 -12.05 2.94
CA HIS A 92 23.23 -12.70 1.74
C HIS A 92 21.85 -13.32 2.00
N GLY A 93 21.20 -13.82 0.95
CA GLY A 93 19.92 -14.52 1.02
C GLY A 93 18.88 -13.85 1.92
N GLN A 94 18.39 -14.59 2.91
CA GLN A 94 17.30 -14.13 3.80
C GLN A 94 17.61 -12.83 4.54
N GLY A 95 18.87 -12.54 4.85
CA GLY A 95 19.26 -11.31 5.55
C GLY A 95 18.80 -10.04 4.81
N LEU A 96 18.81 -10.07 3.49
CA LEU A 96 18.37 -8.95 2.66
C LEU A 96 16.85 -8.71 2.74
N TYR A 97 16.03 -9.75 2.97
CA TYR A 97 14.61 -9.54 3.26
C TYR A 97 14.40 -8.70 4.53
N TYR A 98 15.12 -9.02 5.63
CA TYR A 98 15.04 -8.23 6.85
C TYR A 98 15.43 -6.77 6.62
N ILE A 99 16.46 -6.52 5.81
CA ILE A 99 16.91 -5.17 5.49
C ILE A 99 15.82 -4.39 4.74
N PHE A 100 15.27 -4.95 3.66
CA PHE A 100 14.23 -4.27 2.87
C PHE A 100 12.94 -4.06 3.66
N TYR A 101 12.51 -5.01 4.50
CA TYR A 101 11.34 -4.81 5.35
C TYR A 101 11.61 -3.81 6.48
N THR A 102 12.84 -3.73 6.99
CA THR A 102 13.22 -2.68 7.96
C THR A 102 13.11 -1.30 7.32
N ILE A 103 13.54 -1.16 6.06
CA ILE A 103 13.37 0.09 5.30
C ILE A 103 11.87 0.42 5.15
N ASN A 104 11.04 -0.55 4.72
CA ASN A 104 9.59 -0.35 4.57
C ASN A 104 8.92 0.09 5.88
N PHE A 105 9.21 -0.59 6.98
CA PHE A 105 8.59 -0.27 8.27
C PHE A 105 9.12 1.03 8.86
N THR A 106 10.39 1.38 8.60
CA THR A 106 10.90 2.71 8.97
C THR A 106 10.14 3.82 8.21
N LEU A 107 9.92 3.65 6.90
CA LEU A 107 9.10 4.59 6.12
C LEU A 107 7.65 4.64 6.61
N LEU A 108 7.08 3.49 6.97
CA LEU A 108 5.75 3.43 7.56
C LEU A 108 5.68 4.18 8.90
N PHE A 109 6.68 4.07 9.77
CA PHE A 109 6.74 4.86 11.00
C PHE A 109 6.73 6.37 10.70
N LEU A 110 7.48 6.80 9.69
CA LEU A 110 7.52 8.20 9.28
C LEU A 110 6.16 8.71 8.80
N ILE A 111 5.35 7.84 8.19
CA ILE A 111 3.97 8.10 7.80
C ILE A 111 3.06 8.16 9.04
N LEU A 112 3.12 7.16 9.91
CA LEU A 112 2.22 7.03 11.07
C LEU A 112 2.36 8.18 12.06
N LYS A 113 3.58 8.70 12.28
CA LYS A 113 3.81 9.83 13.20
C LYS A 113 3.16 11.16 12.79
N ARG A 114 2.51 11.23 11.62
CA ARG A 114 1.75 12.41 11.17
C ARG A 114 0.29 12.39 11.62
N PHE A 115 -0.17 11.27 12.16
CA PHE A 115 -1.55 11.09 12.56
C PHE A 115 -1.65 10.90 14.07
N GLN A 116 -2.78 11.31 14.64
CA GLN A 116 -3.00 11.20 16.08
C GLN A 116 -3.01 9.73 16.52
N ALA A 117 -2.30 9.44 17.61
CA ALA A 117 -2.15 8.09 18.17
C ALA A 117 -3.51 7.38 18.38
N SER A 118 -4.55 8.12 18.77
CA SER A 118 -5.91 7.61 19.01
C SER A 118 -6.62 7.04 17.78
N TYR A 119 -6.09 7.27 16.58
CA TYR A 119 -6.64 6.78 15.31
C TYR A 119 -5.71 5.82 14.57
N LEU A 120 -4.51 5.52 15.09
CA LEU A 120 -3.56 4.63 14.40
C LEU A 120 -4.11 3.24 14.13
N PHE A 121 -4.98 2.72 15.01
CA PHE A 121 -5.64 1.43 14.78
C PHE A 121 -6.52 1.42 13.52
N ILE A 122 -7.14 2.56 13.16
CA ILE A 122 -7.92 2.71 11.92
C ILE A 122 -6.96 2.66 10.72
N PHE A 123 -5.82 3.35 10.81
CA PHE A 123 -4.82 3.32 9.76
C PHE A 123 -4.26 1.90 9.58
N ILE A 124 -3.88 1.22 10.65
CA ILE A 124 -3.36 -0.17 10.61
C ILE A 124 -4.39 -1.13 10.04
N LEU A 125 -5.66 -1.02 10.44
CA LEU A 125 -6.77 -1.79 9.87
C LEU A 125 -6.85 -1.59 8.35
N LEU A 126 -6.76 -0.34 7.87
CA LEU A 126 -6.83 -0.06 6.44
C LEU A 126 -5.56 -0.51 5.71
N TYR A 127 -4.38 -0.29 6.29
CA TYR A 127 -3.09 -0.71 5.75
C TYR A 127 -3.07 -2.23 5.52
N ILE A 128 -3.45 -3.03 6.52
CA ILE A 128 -3.44 -4.49 6.38
C ILE A 128 -4.70 -4.99 5.65
N GLY A 129 -5.89 -4.65 6.15
CA GLY A 129 -7.14 -5.27 5.70
C GLY A 129 -7.71 -4.72 4.39
N TYR A 130 -7.60 -3.41 4.14
CA TYR A 130 -8.13 -2.78 2.93
C TYR A 130 -7.09 -2.78 1.80
N THR A 131 -5.92 -2.19 2.03
CA THR A 131 -4.90 -2.08 0.97
C THR A 131 -4.24 -3.42 0.68
N ASN A 132 -4.18 -4.32 1.67
CA ASN A 132 -3.47 -5.60 1.61
C ASN A 132 -1.96 -5.47 1.33
N ILE A 133 -1.39 -4.26 1.44
CA ILE A 133 0.02 -4.02 1.12
C ILE A 133 0.97 -4.81 2.04
N PHE A 134 0.53 -5.10 3.27
CA PHE A 134 1.30 -5.92 4.22
C PHE A 134 1.62 -7.32 3.67
N ASN A 135 0.69 -7.92 2.93
CA ASN A 135 0.87 -9.21 2.27
C ASN A 135 1.51 -9.04 0.90
N ASN A 136 1.03 -8.08 0.10
CA ASN A 136 1.49 -7.93 -1.26
C ASN A 136 3.00 -7.61 -1.31
N GLN A 137 3.55 -6.86 -0.35
CA GLN A 137 4.99 -6.58 -0.27
C GLN A 137 5.89 -7.82 -0.13
N LEU A 138 5.32 -8.99 0.16
CA LEU A 138 6.04 -10.27 0.15
C LEU A 138 6.43 -10.71 -1.27
N ASN A 139 5.62 -10.33 -2.26
CA ASN A 139 5.88 -10.58 -3.68
C ASN A 139 6.54 -9.40 -4.39
N MET A 140 6.18 -8.17 -4.05
CA MET A 140 6.61 -6.97 -4.80
C MET A 140 7.58 -6.11 -3.98
N LEU A 141 8.71 -6.70 -3.54
CA LEU A 141 9.63 -6.08 -2.57
C LEU A 141 10.12 -4.68 -2.99
N ARG A 142 10.71 -4.54 -4.18
CA ARG A 142 11.23 -3.26 -4.70
C ARG A 142 10.14 -2.20 -4.83
N GLN A 143 9.03 -2.60 -5.45
CA GLN A 143 7.89 -1.73 -5.65
C GLN A 143 7.24 -1.34 -4.31
N ALA A 144 7.22 -2.22 -3.32
CA ALA A 144 6.73 -1.91 -1.98
C ALA A 144 7.57 -0.83 -1.30
N VAL A 145 8.90 -0.85 -1.43
CA VAL A 145 9.76 0.26 -0.96
C VAL A 145 9.39 1.56 -1.66
N ALA A 146 9.24 1.52 -2.99
CA ALA A 146 8.83 2.69 -3.77
C ALA A 146 7.43 3.21 -3.40
N ILE A 147 6.47 2.33 -3.05
CA ILE A 147 5.13 2.70 -2.56
C ILE A 147 5.21 3.43 -1.21
N HIS A 148 6.01 2.92 -0.26
CA HIS A 148 6.18 3.58 1.03
C HIS A 148 6.89 4.93 0.88
N CYS A 149 7.95 5.00 0.06
CA CYS A 149 8.61 6.26 -0.31
C CYS A 149 7.63 7.25 -0.95
N GLY A 150 6.84 6.81 -1.93
CA GLY A 150 5.86 7.63 -2.63
C GLY A 150 4.76 8.16 -1.73
N THR A 151 4.29 7.33 -0.79
CA THR A 151 3.30 7.74 0.22
C THR A 151 3.88 8.80 1.15
N TYR A 152 5.12 8.60 1.62
CA TYR A 152 5.80 9.60 2.45
C TYR A 152 6.09 10.90 1.68
N ALA A 153 6.47 10.81 0.40
CA ALA A 153 6.63 11.96 -0.48
C ALA A 153 5.33 12.75 -0.64
N CYS A 154 4.21 12.06 -0.84
CA CYS A 154 2.87 12.68 -0.91
C CYS A 154 2.54 13.45 0.37
N ILE A 155 2.80 12.87 1.54
CA ILE A 155 2.62 13.53 2.83
C ILE A 155 3.50 14.77 2.96
N LEU A 156 4.78 14.69 2.58
CA LEU A 156 5.68 15.85 2.59
C LEU A 156 5.20 16.96 1.66
N TYR A 157 4.67 16.61 0.49
CA TYR A 157 4.02 17.58 -0.39
C TYR A 157 2.81 18.24 0.30
N CYS A 158 1.99 17.46 1.00
CA CYS A 158 0.83 17.97 1.73
C CYS A 158 1.23 18.95 2.85
N GLU A 159 2.38 18.71 3.50
CA GLU A 159 3.03 19.60 4.47
C GLU A 159 3.76 20.81 3.83
N SER A 160 3.56 21.05 2.53
CA SER A 160 4.22 22.13 1.77
C SER A 160 5.75 21.99 1.66
N LYS A 161 6.30 20.78 1.87
CA LYS A 161 7.73 20.46 1.72
C LYS A 161 8.04 19.89 0.33
N ALA A 162 7.67 20.63 -0.71
CA ALA A 162 7.74 20.18 -2.10
C ALA A 162 9.15 19.74 -2.56
N LYS A 163 10.23 20.39 -2.07
CA LYS A 163 11.61 19.95 -2.40
C LYS A 163 11.93 18.57 -1.83
N GLN A 164 11.53 18.31 -0.59
CA GLN A 164 11.74 17.00 0.05
C GLN A 164 10.88 15.92 -0.61
N CYS A 165 9.65 16.26 -1.05
CA CYS A 165 8.83 15.37 -1.87
C CYS A 165 9.59 14.90 -3.12
N LEU A 166 10.21 15.81 -3.88
CA LEU A 166 10.96 15.45 -5.09
C LEU A 166 12.13 14.50 -4.80
N VAL A 167 12.87 14.74 -3.70
CA VAL A 167 13.96 13.84 -3.26
C VAL A 167 13.44 12.43 -3.00
N TRP A 168 12.32 12.30 -2.27
CA TRP A 168 11.73 10.99 -1.99
C TRP A 168 11.14 10.29 -3.22
N ILE A 169 10.62 11.05 -4.19
CA ILE A 169 10.23 10.50 -5.50
C ILE A 169 11.48 10.00 -6.26
N GLY A 170 12.60 10.72 -6.22
CA GLY A 170 13.87 10.28 -6.79
C GLY A 170 14.40 9.00 -6.13
N ILE A 171 14.33 8.90 -4.80
CA ILE A 171 14.66 7.68 -4.06
C ILE A 171 13.74 6.52 -4.49
N ALA A 172 12.44 6.75 -4.59
CA ALA A 172 11.48 5.75 -5.08
C ALA A 172 11.83 5.28 -6.50
N PHE A 173 12.23 6.22 -7.37
CA PHE A 173 12.57 5.94 -8.77
C PHE A 173 13.81 5.04 -8.88
N PHE A 174 14.84 5.32 -8.09
CA PHE A 174 16.04 4.47 -8.04
C PHE A 174 15.81 3.13 -7.34
N MET A 175 14.70 2.96 -6.62
CA MET A 175 14.25 1.65 -6.12
C MET A 175 13.45 0.88 -7.15
N HIS A 176 12.58 1.56 -7.90
CA HIS A 176 11.75 0.97 -8.93
C HIS A 176 11.34 2.02 -9.96
N VAL A 177 11.82 1.87 -11.21
CA VAL A 177 11.75 2.92 -12.24
C VAL A 177 10.33 3.42 -12.53
N SER A 178 9.33 2.52 -12.48
CA SER A 178 7.93 2.88 -12.76
C SER A 178 7.31 3.81 -11.70
N SER A 179 7.98 4.04 -10.57
CA SER A 179 7.53 5.01 -9.57
C SER A 179 7.62 6.46 -10.06
N ILE A 180 8.16 6.71 -11.26
CA ILE A 180 8.12 8.01 -11.93
C ILE A 180 6.68 8.57 -12.02
N ILE A 181 5.66 7.71 -12.03
CA ILE A 181 4.26 8.13 -12.00
C ILE A 181 3.90 8.96 -10.76
N LEU A 182 4.68 8.85 -9.67
CA LEU A 182 4.51 9.67 -8.47
C LEU A 182 4.75 11.17 -8.73
N LEU A 183 5.41 11.56 -9.85
CA LEU A 183 5.49 12.97 -10.27
C LEU A 183 4.10 13.59 -10.50
N SER A 184 3.06 12.78 -10.76
CA SER A 184 1.68 13.24 -10.83
C SER A 184 1.17 13.90 -9.54
N ILE A 185 1.85 13.73 -8.39
CA ILE A 185 1.57 14.46 -7.15
C ILE A 185 1.65 15.98 -7.39
N TYR A 186 2.53 16.46 -8.27
CA TYR A 186 2.65 17.88 -8.60
C TYR A 186 1.47 18.44 -9.42
N LEU A 187 0.55 17.60 -9.88
CA LEU A 187 -0.69 18.03 -10.56
C LEU A 187 -1.76 18.54 -9.59
N TYR A 188 -1.48 18.56 -8.28
CA TYR A 188 -2.40 19.08 -7.27
C TYR A 188 -3.01 20.47 -7.56
N PRO A 189 -2.30 21.46 -8.12
CA PRO A 189 -2.90 22.75 -8.45
C PRO A 189 -4.09 22.68 -9.42
N PHE A 190 -4.15 21.63 -10.25
CA PHE A 190 -5.28 21.33 -11.12
C PHE A 190 -6.35 20.53 -10.37
N VAL A 191 -5.94 19.49 -9.64
CA VAL A 191 -6.83 18.60 -8.87
C VAL A 191 -7.65 19.36 -7.83
N LYS A 192 -7.05 20.33 -7.12
CA LYS A 192 -7.75 21.10 -6.08
C LYS A 192 -8.90 21.95 -6.60
N LYS A 193 -8.99 22.18 -7.91
CA LYS A 193 -10.09 22.92 -8.55
C LYS A 193 -11.32 22.05 -8.77
N LEU A 194 -11.20 20.73 -8.61
CA LEU A 194 -12.32 19.80 -8.74
C LEU A 194 -13.28 19.96 -7.56
N ASN A 195 -14.53 20.26 -7.87
CA ASN A 195 -15.62 20.23 -6.90
C ASN A 195 -16.13 18.79 -6.69
N ASN A 196 -17.02 18.61 -5.72
CA ASN A 196 -17.59 17.30 -5.40
C ASN A 196 -18.29 16.63 -6.59
N LYS A 197 -19.01 17.40 -7.41
CA LYS A 197 -19.68 16.87 -8.61
C LYS A 197 -18.68 16.25 -9.59
N TRP A 198 -17.52 16.90 -9.81
CA TRP A 198 -16.48 16.34 -10.66
C TRP A 198 -15.83 15.08 -10.07
N LEU A 199 -15.61 15.05 -8.75
CA LEU A 199 -15.09 13.86 -8.08
C LEU A 199 -16.07 12.68 -8.15
N GLU A 200 -17.37 12.94 -8.04
CA GLU A 200 -18.42 11.95 -8.23
C GLU A 200 -18.44 11.41 -9.67
N ILE A 201 -18.38 12.31 -10.68
CA ILE A 201 -18.29 11.92 -12.09
C ILE A 201 -17.05 11.05 -12.34
N ILE A 202 -15.88 11.42 -11.80
CA ILE A 202 -14.65 10.63 -11.94
C ILE A 202 -14.81 9.23 -11.32
N LEU A 203 -15.46 9.12 -10.16
CA LEU A 203 -15.74 7.83 -9.52
C LEU A 203 -16.67 6.97 -10.37
N ILE A 204 -17.73 7.55 -10.95
CA ILE A 204 -18.66 6.86 -11.85
C ILE A 204 -17.94 6.39 -13.11
N ILE A 205 -17.16 7.27 -13.75
CA ILE A 205 -16.36 6.91 -14.94
C ILE A 205 -15.38 5.78 -14.61
N SER A 206 -14.73 5.85 -13.45
CA SER A 206 -13.79 4.82 -13.01
C SER A 206 -14.48 3.48 -12.77
N PHE A 207 -15.67 3.50 -12.16
CA PHE A 207 -16.48 2.31 -11.97
C PHE A 207 -16.95 1.71 -13.30
N ILE A 208 -17.53 2.52 -14.19
CA ILE A 208 -17.98 2.07 -15.51
C ILE A 208 -16.78 1.53 -16.30
N GLY A 209 -15.69 2.30 -16.37
CA GLY A 209 -14.47 1.93 -17.09
C GLY A 209 -13.85 0.62 -16.58
N SER A 210 -13.97 0.31 -15.29
CA SER A 210 -13.49 -0.98 -14.73
C SER A 210 -14.16 -2.22 -15.34
N PHE A 211 -15.35 -2.07 -15.94
CA PHE A 211 -16.02 -3.17 -16.66
C PHE A 211 -15.51 -3.31 -18.09
N PHE A 212 -15.20 -2.19 -18.76
CA PHE A 212 -14.90 -2.12 -20.18
C PHE A 212 -13.41 -2.21 -20.51
N LEU A 213 -12.54 -1.64 -19.68
CA LEU A 213 -11.10 -1.69 -19.87
C LEU A 213 -10.56 -3.07 -19.47
N ASN A 214 -9.94 -3.77 -20.41
CA ASN A 214 -9.26 -5.05 -20.19
C ASN A 214 -7.97 -5.10 -21.03
N LEU A 215 -7.21 -6.19 -20.94
CA LEU A 215 -5.99 -6.38 -21.73
C LEU A 215 -6.24 -6.32 -23.23
N LYS A 216 -7.38 -6.83 -23.73
CA LYS A 216 -7.75 -6.72 -25.15
C LYS A 216 -7.95 -5.27 -25.60
N THR A 217 -8.38 -4.39 -24.71
CA THR A 217 -8.43 -2.93 -25.00
C THR A 217 -7.04 -2.37 -25.32
N PHE A 218 -5.98 -3.03 -24.82
CA PHE A 218 -4.58 -2.66 -25.01
C PHE A 218 -3.80 -3.69 -25.84
N SER A 219 -4.46 -4.51 -26.67
CA SER A 219 -3.77 -5.50 -27.51
C SER A 219 -2.75 -4.86 -28.47
N PHE A 220 -2.97 -3.61 -28.87
CA PHE A 220 -1.97 -2.86 -29.64
C PHE A 220 -0.65 -2.64 -28.89
N LEU A 221 -0.63 -2.72 -27.55
CA LEU A 221 0.59 -2.65 -26.74
C LEU A 221 1.24 -4.02 -26.56
N THR A 222 0.47 -5.11 -26.60
CA THR A 222 1.00 -6.45 -26.33
C THR A 222 2.02 -6.91 -27.38
N ASP A 223 1.88 -6.46 -28.63
CA ASP A 223 2.81 -6.77 -29.72
C ASP A 223 4.20 -6.15 -29.53
N TYR A 224 4.31 -5.13 -28.66
CA TYR A 224 5.57 -4.45 -28.34
C TYR A 224 6.17 -4.94 -27.01
N LEU A 225 5.53 -5.89 -26.33
CA LEU A 225 6.03 -6.46 -25.09
C LEU A 225 6.94 -7.67 -25.37
N PRO A 226 7.98 -7.89 -24.55
CA PRO A 226 8.77 -9.12 -24.62
C PRO A 226 7.85 -10.37 -24.53
N PRO A 227 8.07 -11.43 -25.33
CA PRO A 227 7.17 -12.58 -25.39
C PRO A 227 6.90 -13.26 -24.04
N ALA A 228 7.93 -13.35 -23.19
CA ALA A 228 7.80 -13.88 -21.83
C ALA A 228 6.89 -13.03 -20.94
N TYR A 229 6.88 -11.71 -21.15
CA TYR A 229 6.02 -10.79 -20.43
C TYR A 229 4.58 -10.84 -20.97
N ALA A 230 4.40 -10.90 -22.29
CA ALA A 230 3.08 -11.10 -22.91
C ALA A 230 2.40 -12.40 -22.41
N ALA A 231 3.13 -13.52 -22.38
CA ALA A 231 2.62 -14.80 -21.89
C ALA A 231 2.29 -14.78 -20.38
N HIS A 232 3.02 -13.99 -19.58
CA HIS A 232 2.69 -13.79 -18.17
C HIS A 232 1.37 -13.03 -17.99
N LEU A 233 1.12 -12.03 -18.84
CA LEU A 233 -0.09 -11.21 -18.80
C LEU A 233 -1.34 -11.95 -19.23
N GLU A 234 -1.25 -12.80 -20.25
CA GLU A 234 -2.34 -13.68 -20.65
C GLU A 234 -2.73 -14.64 -19.51
N LYS A 235 -1.74 -15.18 -18.80
CA LYS A 235 -1.98 -16.00 -17.59
C LYS A 235 -2.65 -15.21 -16.47
N GLU A 236 -2.20 -13.98 -16.21
CA GLU A 236 -2.82 -13.10 -15.22
C GLU A 236 -4.28 -12.77 -15.59
N GLU A 237 -4.58 -12.49 -16.86
CA GLU A 237 -5.95 -12.24 -17.33
C GLU A 237 -6.86 -13.44 -17.14
N MET A 238 -6.41 -14.63 -17.56
CA MET A 238 -7.15 -15.89 -17.42
C MET A 238 -7.42 -16.25 -15.95
N SER A 239 -6.56 -15.80 -15.04
CA SER A 239 -6.72 -16.02 -13.60
C SER A 239 -7.64 -15.00 -12.90
N SER A 240 -8.00 -13.91 -13.58
CA SER A 240 -8.80 -12.83 -13.01
C SER A 240 -10.27 -13.27 -12.83
N SER A 241 -10.68 -13.46 -11.58
CA SER A 241 -12.04 -13.89 -11.24
C SER A 241 -12.98 -12.69 -11.05
N ILE A 242 -14.24 -12.84 -11.42
CA ILE A 242 -15.31 -11.87 -11.08
C ILE A 242 -15.33 -11.59 -9.56
N ILE A 243 -15.05 -12.60 -8.74
CA ILE A 243 -14.99 -12.51 -7.28
C ILE A 243 -13.88 -11.54 -6.85
N THR A 244 -12.71 -11.57 -7.49
CA THR A 244 -11.61 -10.66 -7.14
C THR A 244 -11.97 -9.19 -7.39
N SER A 245 -12.76 -8.91 -8.43
CA SER A 245 -13.23 -7.55 -8.72
C SER A 245 -14.30 -7.08 -7.73
N LEU A 246 -15.22 -7.96 -7.34
CA LEU A 246 -16.26 -7.65 -6.34
C LEU A 246 -15.64 -7.17 -5.02
N THR A 247 -14.55 -7.80 -4.57
CA THR A 247 -13.85 -7.38 -3.34
C THR A 247 -13.26 -5.96 -3.39
N LYS A 248 -13.18 -5.34 -4.57
CA LYS A 248 -12.76 -3.94 -4.72
C LYS A 248 -13.95 -2.98 -4.81
N TYR A 249 -15.04 -3.40 -5.44
CA TYR A 249 -16.25 -2.60 -5.59
C TYR A 249 -16.98 -2.33 -4.27
N ILE A 250 -16.88 -3.23 -3.29
CA ILE A 250 -17.46 -3.05 -1.95
C ILE A 250 -17.03 -1.75 -1.26
N PHE A 251 -15.89 -1.17 -1.67
CA PHE A 251 -15.37 0.05 -1.05
C PHE A 251 -15.90 1.34 -1.69
N ILE A 252 -16.48 1.28 -2.90
CA ILE A 252 -17.00 2.45 -3.62
C ILE A 252 -17.97 3.30 -2.77
N PRO A 253 -18.96 2.71 -2.05
CA PRO A 253 -19.88 3.50 -1.23
C PRO A 253 -19.17 4.36 -0.17
N PHE A 254 -18.05 3.89 0.39
CA PHE A 254 -17.32 4.65 1.41
C PHE A 254 -16.58 5.84 0.82
N PHE A 255 -16.06 5.72 -0.41
CA PHE A 255 -15.46 6.87 -1.11
C PHE A 255 -16.53 7.89 -1.50
N TYR A 256 -17.68 7.42 -1.99
CA TYR A 256 -18.82 8.30 -2.27
C TYR A 256 -19.28 9.07 -1.01
N TRP A 257 -19.50 8.37 0.10
CA TRP A 257 -19.87 9.02 1.36
C TRP A 257 -18.77 9.91 1.93
N GLY A 258 -17.50 9.60 1.65
CA GLY A 258 -16.35 10.42 2.00
C GLY A 258 -16.38 11.83 1.39
N LEU A 259 -17.07 12.05 0.25
CA LEU A 259 -17.21 13.38 -0.36
C LEU A 259 -17.89 14.39 0.57
N LYS A 260 -18.76 13.94 1.48
CA LYS A 260 -19.41 14.80 2.49
C LYS A 260 -18.42 15.50 3.42
N LEU A 261 -17.22 14.94 3.59
CA LEU A 261 -16.15 15.57 4.38
C LEU A 261 -15.67 16.88 3.74
N LEU A 262 -15.69 16.95 2.40
CA LEU A 262 -15.34 18.17 1.67
C LEU A 262 -16.47 19.21 1.72
N GLU A 263 -17.73 18.78 1.70
CA GLU A 263 -18.91 19.67 1.78
C GLU A 263 -18.99 20.35 3.14
N ASN A 264 -18.78 19.56 4.20
CA ASN A 264 -18.89 20.03 5.57
C ASN A 264 -17.64 20.79 6.05
N ASN A 265 -16.61 20.94 5.19
CA ASN A 265 -15.30 21.47 5.55
C ASN A 265 -14.70 20.81 6.82
N SER A 266 -14.91 19.49 6.98
CA SER A 266 -14.46 18.73 8.15
C SER A 266 -12.95 18.44 8.15
N LEU A 267 -12.25 18.77 7.07
CA LEU A 267 -10.83 18.48 6.85
C LEU A 267 -10.01 19.77 6.87
N ASN A 268 -8.85 19.74 7.54
CA ASN A 268 -7.86 20.81 7.42
C ASN A 268 -7.14 20.76 6.05
N ASP A 269 -6.31 21.75 5.73
CA ASP A 269 -5.62 21.82 4.43
C ASP A 269 -4.73 20.60 4.13
N PHE A 270 -4.01 20.09 5.13
CA PHE A 270 -3.19 18.88 5.01
C PHE A 270 -4.04 17.65 4.70
N GLU A 271 -5.11 17.43 5.48
CA GLU A 271 -6.05 16.31 5.31
C GLU A 271 -6.78 16.40 3.97
N LYS A 272 -7.17 17.61 3.55
CA LYS A 272 -7.85 17.86 2.28
C LYS A 272 -6.96 17.51 1.09
N LYS A 273 -5.68 17.90 1.11
CA LYS A 273 -4.71 17.51 0.08
C LYS A 273 -4.58 15.98 -0.03
N LEU A 274 -4.38 15.29 1.11
CA LEU A 274 -4.31 13.83 1.14
C LEU A 274 -5.60 13.16 0.68
N PHE A 275 -6.76 13.74 1.03
CA PHE A 275 -8.06 13.25 0.58
C PHE A 275 -8.13 13.27 -0.95
N TYR A 276 -7.78 14.38 -1.60
CA TYR A 276 -7.80 14.46 -3.07
C TYR A 276 -6.89 13.41 -3.73
N PHE A 277 -5.64 13.29 -3.27
CA PHE A 277 -4.71 12.30 -3.81
C PHE A 277 -5.20 10.86 -3.60
N GLY A 278 -5.70 10.55 -2.42
CA GLY A 278 -6.21 9.21 -2.13
C GLY A 278 -7.48 8.89 -2.91
N TYR A 279 -8.37 9.86 -3.07
CA TYR A 279 -9.62 9.67 -3.80
C TYR A 279 -9.34 9.40 -5.28
N LEU A 280 -8.46 10.20 -5.90
CA LEU A 280 -8.03 9.98 -7.28
C LEU A 280 -7.21 8.71 -7.44
N GLY A 281 -6.35 8.37 -6.48
CA GLY A 281 -5.61 7.11 -6.48
C GLY A 281 -6.53 5.89 -6.45
N PHE A 282 -7.60 5.95 -5.65
CA PHE A 282 -8.65 4.91 -5.66
C PHE A 282 -9.36 4.84 -7.01
N CYS A 283 -9.79 5.97 -7.56
CA CYS A 283 -10.45 6.04 -8.86
C CYS A 283 -9.56 5.47 -9.98
N PHE A 284 -8.28 5.84 -9.99
CA PHE A 284 -7.30 5.34 -10.95
C PHE A 284 -7.12 3.82 -10.85
N LYS A 285 -7.03 3.30 -9.62
CA LYS A 285 -6.95 1.85 -9.40
C LYS A 285 -8.23 1.11 -9.79
N LEU A 286 -9.38 1.71 -9.52
CA LEU A 286 -10.68 1.16 -9.89
C LEU A 286 -10.80 1.07 -11.42
N LEU A 287 -10.46 2.14 -12.13
CA LEU A 287 -10.51 2.22 -13.59
C LEU A 287 -9.66 1.12 -14.26
N LEU A 288 -8.49 0.81 -13.70
CA LEU A 288 -7.51 -0.12 -14.27
C LEU A 288 -7.59 -1.55 -13.72
N LEU A 289 -8.64 -1.88 -12.99
CA LEU A 289 -8.74 -3.13 -12.23
C LEU A 289 -8.49 -4.40 -13.04
N LYS A 290 -8.91 -4.43 -14.32
CA LYS A 290 -8.76 -5.58 -15.24
C LYS A 290 -7.64 -5.39 -16.27
N VAL A 291 -6.73 -4.45 -16.05
CA VAL A 291 -5.58 -4.18 -16.93
C VAL A 291 -4.29 -4.41 -16.13
N PRO A 292 -3.81 -5.65 -15.96
CA PRO A 292 -2.78 -5.99 -14.99
C PRO A 292 -1.48 -5.16 -15.11
N ILE A 293 -0.98 -4.90 -16.33
CA ILE A 293 0.21 -4.07 -16.57
C ILE A 293 0.05 -2.68 -15.96
N VAL A 294 -1.05 -2.01 -16.29
CA VAL A 294 -1.28 -0.61 -15.95
C VAL A 294 -1.78 -0.53 -14.49
N ASN A 295 -2.46 -1.56 -13.99
CA ASN A 295 -2.87 -1.64 -12.59
C ASN A 295 -1.67 -1.62 -11.64
N ARG A 296 -0.52 -2.17 -12.03
CA ARG A 296 0.74 -2.04 -11.27
C ARG A 296 1.21 -0.58 -11.14
N LEU A 297 0.85 0.31 -12.08
CA LEU A 297 1.09 1.75 -11.92
C LEU A 297 0.15 2.39 -10.90
N ALA A 298 -1.06 1.85 -10.73
CA ALA A 298 -1.99 2.33 -9.71
C ALA A 298 -1.57 1.90 -8.29
N ASP A 299 -0.75 0.85 -8.14
CA ASP A 299 -0.26 0.38 -6.84
C ASP A 299 0.60 1.41 -6.10
N TYR A 300 1.26 2.34 -6.81
CA TYR A 300 1.98 3.46 -6.19
C TYR A 300 1.10 4.35 -5.31
N PHE A 301 -0.20 4.36 -5.56
CA PHE A 301 -1.18 5.11 -4.79
C PHE A 301 -1.93 4.24 -3.78
N ILE A 302 -1.57 2.97 -3.57
CA ILE A 302 -2.40 2.05 -2.80
C ILE A 302 -2.56 2.48 -1.33
N ILE A 303 -1.47 2.88 -0.67
CA ILE A 303 -1.54 3.40 0.72
C ILE A 303 -2.18 4.79 0.73
N ILE A 304 -1.84 5.65 -0.24
CA ILE A 304 -2.44 6.98 -0.39
C ILE A 304 -3.97 6.88 -0.52
N SER A 305 -4.47 5.87 -1.26
CA SER A 305 -5.89 5.61 -1.46
C SER A 305 -6.64 5.27 -0.17
N ALA A 306 -5.95 4.88 0.90
CA ALA A 306 -6.59 4.64 2.19
C ALA A 306 -7.01 5.94 2.91
N PHE A 307 -6.42 7.10 2.58
CA PHE A 307 -6.67 8.35 3.34
C PHE A 307 -8.12 8.85 3.31
N PRO A 308 -8.85 8.89 2.18
CA PRO A 308 -10.26 9.26 2.18
C PRO A 308 -11.09 8.37 3.10
N PHE A 309 -10.83 7.06 3.06
CA PHE A 309 -11.54 6.10 3.89
C PHE A 309 -11.15 6.23 5.37
N PHE A 310 -9.87 6.48 5.64
CA PHE A 310 -9.37 6.77 6.98
C PHE A 310 -10.05 7.98 7.61
N PHE A 311 -10.13 9.10 6.88
CA PHE A 311 -10.79 10.32 7.36
C PHE A 311 -12.29 10.12 7.54
N TYR A 312 -12.95 9.35 6.66
CA TYR A 312 -14.36 9.00 6.81
C TYR A 312 -14.62 8.19 8.09
N LEU A 313 -13.78 7.20 8.39
CA LEU A 313 -13.90 6.41 9.62
C LEU A 313 -13.63 7.25 10.87
N ILE A 314 -12.68 8.19 10.82
CA ILE A 314 -12.45 9.15 11.91
C ILE A 314 -13.69 10.01 12.13
N ASP A 315 -14.30 10.54 11.07
CA ASP A 315 -15.49 11.38 11.14
C ASP A 315 -16.69 10.62 11.74
N LEU A 316 -16.93 9.37 11.32
CA LEU A 316 -17.95 8.51 11.94
C LEU A 316 -17.71 8.32 13.45
N LYS A 317 -16.45 8.12 13.85
CA LYS A 317 -16.08 8.00 15.27
C LYS A 317 -16.30 9.31 16.02
N LYS A 318 -15.97 10.47 15.44
CA LYS A 318 -16.19 11.81 16.03
C LYS A 318 -17.68 12.14 16.17
N GLN A 319 -18.50 11.77 15.19
CA GLN A 319 -19.96 11.95 15.21
C GLN A 319 -20.71 10.91 16.06
N ASN A 320 -20.01 10.08 16.84
CA ASN A 320 -20.60 9.01 17.66
C ASN A 320 -21.44 7.98 16.88
N LYS A 321 -21.20 7.80 15.57
CA LYS A 321 -21.84 6.76 14.73
C LYS A 321 -21.20 5.39 14.96
N LYS A 322 -21.14 4.96 16.23
CA LYS A 322 -20.37 3.79 16.70
C LYS A 322 -20.79 2.48 16.02
N ILE A 323 -22.09 2.28 15.79
CA ILE A 323 -22.62 1.06 15.16
C ILE A 323 -22.12 0.95 13.72
N LEU A 324 -22.33 1.99 12.90
CA LEU A 324 -21.88 2.02 11.51
C LEU A 324 -20.35 1.88 11.41
N PHE A 325 -19.61 2.61 12.25
CA PHE A 325 -18.16 2.48 12.34
C PHE A 325 -17.72 1.04 12.64
N GLY A 326 -18.34 0.40 13.64
CA GLY A 326 -18.06 -0.97 14.03
C GLY A 326 -18.36 -1.98 12.91
N LEU A 327 -19.51 -1.84 12.23
CA LEU A 327 -19.89 -2.69 11.11
C LEU A 327 -18.90 -2.61 9.94
N ILE A 328 -18.44 -1.40 9.61
CA ILE A 328 -17.43 -1.23 8.54
C ILE A 328 -16.11 -1.89 8.94
N CYS A 329 -15.66 -1.69 10.18
CA CYS A 329 -14.43 -2.32 10.67
C CYS A 329 -14.53 -3.86 10.65
N LEU A 330 -15.66 -4.40 11.11
CA LEU A 330 -15.93 -5.84 11.07
C LEU A 330 -15.96 -6.37 9.65
N ALA A 331 -16.56 -5.65 8.70
CA ALA A 331 -16.57 -6.05 7.30
C ALA A 331 -15.14 -6.16 6.73
N ILE A 332 -14.27 -5.17 6.98
CA ILE A 332 -12.87 -5.20 6.54
C ILE A 332 -12.13 -6.40 7.15
N ILE A 333 -12.31 -6.63 8.47
CA ILE A 333 -11.69 -7.77 9.17
C ILE A 333 -12.20 -9.10 8.59
N ALA A 334 -13.51 -9.22 8.35
CA ALA A 334 -14.12 -10.43 7.79
C ALA A 334 -13.61 -10.72 6.36
N PHE A 335 -13.54 -9.71 5.49
CA PHE A 335 -12.99 -9.87 4.14
C PHE A 335 -11.53 -10.28 4.16
N TYR A 336 -10.72 -9.68 5.03
CA TYR A 336 -9.32 -10.07 5.19
C TYR A 336 -9.18 -11.49 5.76
N GLY A 337 -10.04 -11.85 6.73
CA GLY A 337 -10.10 -13.20 7.29
C GLY A 337 -10.46 -14.25 6.25
N LEU A 338 -11.46 -13.98 5.40
CA LEU A 338 -11.80 -14.84 4.26
C LEU A 338 -10.58 -15.09 3.37
N LYS A 339 -9.80 -14.04 3.07
CA LYS A 339 -8.62 -14.13 2.21
C LYS A 339 -7.42 -14.84 2.84
N THR A 340 -7.27 -14.79 4.16
CA THR A 340 -6.08 -15.30 4.88
C THR A 340 -6.29 -16.62 5.61
N VAL A 341 -7.54 -17.02 5.83
CA VAL A 341 -7.91 -18.23 6.58
C VAL A 341 -8.65 -19.21 5.68
N LEU A 342 -9.69 -18.75 4.97
CA LEU A 342 -10.60 -19.64 4.24
C LEU A 342 -10.17 -19.86 2.79
N PHE A 343 -9.67 -18.82 2.12
CA PHE A 343 -9.29 -18.87 0.71
C PHE A 343 -7.89 -18.27 0.44
N PRO A 344 -6.83 -18.72 1.16
CA PRO A 344 -5.48 -18.23 0.90
C PRO A 344 -5.01 -18.66 -0.50
N LYS A 345 -4.42 -17.71 -1.24
CA LYS A 345 -3.76 -17.91 -2.54
C LYS A 345 -2.45 -17.12 -2.57
N ALA A 346 -1.45 -17.58 -3.34
CA ALA A 346 -0.18 -16.87 -3.54
C ALA A 346 0.43 -16.33 -2.21
N GLU A 347 0.63 -15.01 -2.07
CA GLU A 347 1.22 -14.38 -0.87
C GLU A 347 0.43 -14.58 0.42
N TYR A 348 -0.82 -15.05 0.36
CA TYR A 348 -1.63 -15.36 1.53
C TYR A 348 -1.40 -16.79 2.06
N ILE A 349 -0.70 -17.64 1.29
CA ILE A 349 -0.21 -18.95 1.73
C ILE A 349 1.14 -18.73 2.42
N TYR A 350 1.09 -18.43 3.71
CA TYR A 350 2.30 -18.15 4.48
C TYR A 350 3.07 -19.43 4.80
N ASN A 351 4.38 -19.40 4.55
CA ASN A 351 5.34 -20.36 5.07
C ASN A 351 6.59 -19.59 5.55
N SER A 352 7.33 -20.17 6.48
CA SER A 352 8.43 -19.51 7.14
C SER A 352 9.64 -20.41 7.29
N ILE A 353 10.83 -19.81 7.19
CA ILE A 353 12.11 -20.47 7.44
C ILE A 353 12.18 -21.06 8.86
N TYR A 354 11.44 -20.49 9.81
CA TYR A 354 11.44 -20.95 11.21
C TYR A 354 10.76 -22.30 11.43
N PHE A 355 10.01 -22.79 10.45
CA PHE A 355 9.38 -24.11 10.50
C PHE A 355 10.22 -25.19 9.80
N LEU A 356 11.36 -24.81 9.21
CA LEU A 356 12.27 -25.71 8.50
C LEU A 356 13.52 -26.05 9.31
N LEU A 357 13.76 -25.28 10.38
CA LEU A 357 14.72 -25.55 11.44
C LEU A 357 14.06 -26.47 12.47
#